data_AF-A0A497I2S0-F1
#
_entry.id   AF-A0A497I2S0-F1
#
_cell.length_a   1.000
_cell.length_b   1.000
_cell.length_c   1.000
_cell.angle_alpha   90.00
_cell.angle_beta   90.00
_cell.angle_gamma   90.00
#
_symmetry.space_group_name_H-M   'P 1'
#
loop_
_entity.id
_entity.type
_entity.pdbx_description
1 polymer ?
#
loop_
_entity_poly.entity_id
_entity_poly.type
_entity_poly.pdbx_seq_one_letter_code
_entity_poly.pdbx_strand_id
1 'polypeptide(L)'
;MLKMKRVTEMYGKSVYTEEGDYFGEVDELIIEGNKVAGWKVRASKGSLLSKTLGGAKGVLVPHQLVKAVGDIVIISRATLSAEE
;
A
#
# COMPACT_ATOMS: atom_id res chain seq x y z
N MET A 1 17.47 -9.70 15.78
CA MET A 1 16.77 -10.64 14.87
C MET A 1 16.15 -9.85 13.74
N LEU A 2 16.22 -10.35 12.51
CA LEU A 2 15.50 -9.77 11.37
C LEU A 2 13.99 -10.00 11.59
N LYS A 3 13.19 -8.93 11.61
CA LYS A 3 11.73 -9.04 11.58
C LYS A 3 11.32 -9.42 10.15
N MET A 4 10.87 -10.66 9.98
CA MET A 4 10.34 -11.15 8.71
C MET A 4 8.83 -11.30 8.79
N LYS A 5 8.16 -11.07 7.66
CA LYS A 5 6.72 -11.32 7.47
C LYS A 5 6.54 -12.20 6.26
N ARG A 6 5.57 -13.12 6.31
CA ARG A 6 5.19 -13.90 5.13
C ARG A 6 4.40 -13.01 4.17
N VAL A 7 4.60 -13.17 2.86
CA VAL A 7 3.80 -12.46 1.85
C VAL A 7 2.31 -12.72 2.04
N THR A 8 1.94 -13.94 2.40
CA THR A 8 0.54 -14.33 2.68
C THR A 8 -0.08 -13.60 3.87
N GLU A 9 0.72 -13.09 4.81
CA GLU A 9 0.21 -12.31 5.94
C GLU A 9 -0.07 -10.86 5.54
N MET A 10 0.36 -10.42 4.36
CA MET A 10 0.24 -9.03 3.95
C MET A 10 -1.13 -8.69 3.37
N TYR A 11 -1.84 -9.66 2.80
CA TYR A 11 -3.16 -9.46 2.22
C TYR A 11 -4.15 -8.89 3.25
N GLY A 12 -4.88 -7.85 2.85
CA GLY A 12 -5.88 -7.19 3.70
C GLY A 12 -5.32 -6.28 4.79
N LYS A 13 -3.99 -6.15 4.93
CA LYS A 13 -3.43 -5.21 5.89
C LYS A 13 -3.75 -3.77 5.51
N SER A 14 -4.09 -2.98 6.51
CA SER A 14 -4.29 -1.55 6.37
C SER A 14 -3.00 -0.85 5.98
N VAL A 15 -3.10 0.02 4.98
CA VAL A 15 -2.02 0.88 4.51
C VAL A 15 -2.32 2.30 4.99
N TYR A 16 -1.32 2.94 5.60
CA TYR A 16 -1.38 4.31 6.07
C TYR A 16 -0.28 5.15 5.44
N THR A 17 -0.54 6.44 5.23
CA THR A 17 0.51 7.40 4.91
C THR A 17 1.36 7.67 6.15
N GLU A 18 2.56 8.24 5.96
CA GLU A 18 3.42 8.68 7.07
C GLU A 18 2.79 9.80 7.93
N GLU A 19 1.75 10.46 7.44
CA GLU A 19 0.95 11.45 8.16
C GLU A 19 -0.18 10.83 8.99
N GLY A 20 -0.38 9.52 8.89
CA GLY A 20 -1.40 8.78 9.62
C GLY A 20 -2.75 8.64 8.91
N ASP A 21 -2.84 9.03 7.64
CA ASP A 21 -4.08 8.86 6.87
C ASP A 21 -4.26 7.42 6.41
N TYR A 22 -5.47 6.89 6.60
CA TYR A 22 -5.83 5.59 6.07
C TYR A 22 -5.90 5.64 4.54
N PHE A 23 -4.94 5.00 3.89
CA PHE A 23 -4.77 5.02 2.45
C PHE A 23 -5.57 3.94 1.75
N GLY A 24 -5.67 2.74 2.34
CA GLY A 24 -6.42 1.61 1.77
C GLY A 24 -6.01 0.27 2.38
N GLU A 25 -6.18 -0.81 1.62
CA GLU A 25 -5.80 -2.17 2.04
C GLU A 25 -4.93 -2.84 0.99
N VAL A 26 -3.95 -3.63 1.44
CA VAL A 26 -3.13 -4.46 0.54
C VAL A 26 -4.04 -5.48 -0.14
N ASP A 27 -4.11 -5.41 -1.47
CA ASP A 27 -4.81 -6.36 -2.32
C ASP A 27 -3.85 -7.45 -2.82
N GLU A 28 -2.65 -7.05 -3.24
CA GLU A 28 -1.67 -7.96 -3.83
C GLU A 28 -0.24 -7.39 -3.72
N LEU A 29 0.76 -8.27 -3.78
CA LEU A 29 2.17 -7.89 -3.89
C LEU A 29 2.66 -8.30 -5.27
N ILE A 30 3.30 -7.36 -5.98
CA ILE A 30 3.99 -7.64 -7.24
C ILE A 30 5.41 -8.10 -6.91
N ILE A 31 5.75 -9.30 -7.36
CA ILE A 31 7.07 -9.92 -7.17
C ILE A 31 7.76 -10.01 -8.52
N GLU A 32 8.97 -9.49 -8.59
CA GLU A 32 9.85 -9.62 -9.76
C GLU A 32 11.11 -10.38 -9.35
N GLY A 33 11.28 -11.59 -9.89
CA GLY A 33 12.33 -12.51 -9.47
C GLY A 33 12.17 -12.89 -8.00
N ASN A 34 13.10 -12.43 -7.15
CA ASN A 34 13.10 -12.68 -5.71
C ASN A 34 12.86 -11.42 -4.85
N LYS A 35 12.32 -10.35 -5.44
CA LYS A 35 12.09 -9.07 -4.75
C LYS A 35 10.64 -8.62 -4.91
N VAL A 36 10.12 -7.95 -3.88
CA VAL A 36 8.84 -7.24 -3.97
C VAL A 36 9.08 -5.95 -4.75
N ALA A 37 8.48 -5.84 -5.93
CA ALA A 37 8.59 -4.68 -6.81
C ALA A 37 7.53 -3.62 -6.47
N GLY A 38 6.33 -4.06 -6.07
CA GLY A 38 5.22 -3.15 -5.79
C GLY A 38 4.10 -3.77 -4.97
N TRP A 39 3.15 -2.93 -4.60
CA TRP A 39 2.03 -3.25 -3.73
C TRP A 39 0.76 -2.73 -4.37
N LYS A 40 -0.15 -3.61 -4.73
CA LYS A 40 -1.48 -3.22 -5.18
C LYS A 40 -2.30 -2.90 -3.95
N VAL A 41 -2.73 -1.65 -3.83
CA VAL A 41 -3.56 -1.18 -2.72
C VAL A 41 -4.95 -0.89 -3.24
N ARG A 42 -5.95 -1.60 -2.73
CA ARG A 42 -7.35 -1.35 -3.09
C ARG A 42 -7.93 -0.19 -2.29
N ALA A 43 -8.82 0.56 -2.94
CA ALA A 43 -9.63 1.58 -2.31
C ALA A 43 -10.74 0.89 -1.49
N SER A 44 -10.60 0.89 -0.17
CA SER A 44 -11.61 0.41 0.78
C SER A 44 -12.49 1.57 1.25
N LYS A 45 -13.64 1.26 1.85
CA LYS A 45 -14.57 2.28 2.36
C LYS A 45 -13.88 3.19 3.38
N GLY A 46 -13.93 4.50 3.17
CA GLY A 46 -13.35 5.50 4.08
C GLY A 46 -11.86 5.75 3.88
N SER A 47 -11.22 5.04 2.94
CA SER A 47 -9.83 5.28 2.56
C SER A 47 -9.65 6.59 1.80
N LEU A 48 -8.45 7.16 1.87
CA LEU A 48 -8.07 8.33 1.07
C LEU A 48 -8.25 8.07 -0.42
N LEU A 49 -7.89 6.88 -0.90
CA LEU A 49 -8.08 6.47 -2.29
C LEU A 49 -9.54 6.53 -2.72
N SER A 50 -10.47 6.08 -1.86
CA SER A 50 -11.91 6.12 -2.18
C SER A 50 -12.47 7.53 -2.33
N LYS A 51 -11.82 8.54 -1.71
CA LYS A 51 -12.22 9.95 -1.79
C LYS A 51 -11.61 10.64 -3.01
N THR A 52 -10.39 10.27 -3.39
CA THR A 52 -9.62 10.96 -4.44
C THR A 52 -9.80 10.34 -5.83
N LEU A 53 -9.97 9.02 -5.95
CA LEU A 53 -9.82 8.32 -7.24
C LEU A 53 -11.10 8.15 -8.08
N GLY A 54 -12.20 8.85 -7.76
CA GLY A 54 -13.36 8.96 -8.68
C GLY A 54 -13.96 7.65 -9.22
N GLY A 55 -13.75 6.51 -8.57
CA GLY A 55 -14.23 5.19 -9.02
C GLY A 55 -13.13 4.16 -9.35
N ALA A 56 -11.84 4.54 -9.34
CA ALA A 56 -10.77 3.55 -9.47
C ALA A 56 -10.75 2.61 -8.24
N LYS A 57 -10.56 1.31 -8.49
CA LYS A 57 -10.63 0.26 -7.45
C LYS A 57 -9.37 0.17 -6.59
N GLY A 58 -8.28 0.83 -6.97
CA GLY A 58 -6.99 0.76 -6.29
C GLY A 58 -5.85 1.32 -7.13
N VAL A 59 -4.66 1.35 -6.56
CA VAL A 59 -3.43 1.85 -7.17
C VAL A 59 -2.27 0.90 -6.96
N LEU A 60 -1.26 0.98 -7.84
CA LEU A 60 0.01 0.31 -7.63
C LEU A 60 0.98 1.24 -6.92
N VAL A 61 1.46 0.81 -5.74
CA VAL A 61 2.47 1.53 -4.95
C VAL A 61 3.83 0.86 -5.16
N PRO A 62 4.82 1.55 -5.76
CA PRO A 62 6.19 1.06 -5.86
C PRO A 62 6.78 0.73 -4.48
N HIS A 63 7.55 -0.35 -4.37
CA HIS A 63 8.12 -0.77 -3.09
C HIS A 63 9.03 0.30 -2.45
N GLN A 64 9.66 1.16 -3.26
CA GLN A 64 10.50 2.26 -2.79
C GLN A 64 9.76 3.29 -1.92
N LEU A 65 8.44 3.39 -2.06
CA LEU A 65 7.60 4.30 -1.29
C LEU A 65 7.13 3.68 0.04
N VAL A 66 7.37 2.39 0.26
CA VAL A 66 7.04 1.71 1.52
C VAL A 66 8.11 2.03 2.57
N LYS A 67 7.68 2.62 3.67
CA LYS A 67 8.53 3.06 4.79
C LYS A 67 8.63 2.01 5.89
N ALA A 68 7.53 1.30 6.17
CA ALA A 68 7.49 0.28 7.20
C ALA A 68 6.48 -0.82 6.89
N VAL A 69 6.80 -2.05 7.32
CA VAL A 69 5.95 -3.23 7.17
C VAL A 69 5.85 -3.95 8.52
N GLY A 70 4.63 -4.15 9.01
CA GLY A 70 4.37 -4.83 10.27
C GLY A 70 2.91 -5.26 10.42
N ASP A 71 2.27 -4.82 11.49
CA ASP A 71 0.82 -5.06 11.67
C ASP A 71 0.00 -4.21 10.68
N ILE A 72 0.52 -3.03 10.38
CA ILE A 72 0.11 -2.14 9.28
C ILE A 72 1.27 -1.93 8.30
N VAL A 73 0.98 -1.34 7.15
CA VAL A 73 1.97 -0.86 6.17
C VAL A 73 1.98 0.66 6.17
N ILE A 74 3.17 1.28 6.18
CA ILE A 74 3.32 2.74 6.10
C ILE A 74 3.98 3.09 4.77
N ILE A 75 3.40 4.05 4.06
CA ILE A 75 3.90 4.58 2.78
C ILE A 75 4.17 6.08 2.85
N SER A 76 5.07 6.58 2.02
CA SER A 76 5.23 8.03 1.83
C SER A 76 4.05 8.65 1.10
N ARG A 77 3.73 9.91 1.40
CA ARG A 77 2.60 10.64 0.77
C ARG A 77 2.74 10.84 -0.75
N ALA A 78 3.95 10.73 -1.31
CA ALA A 78 4.24 10.87 -2.74
C ALA A 78 3.45 9.91 -3.66
N THR A 79 2.74 8.92 -3.11
CA THR A 79 1.88 7.99 -3.86
C THR A 79 0.65 8.62 -4.49
N LEU A 80 0.24 9.82 -4.09
CA LEU A 80 -0.97 10.49 -4.61
C LEU A 80 -0.70 11.38 -5.83
N SER A 81 0.55 11.52 -6.27
CA SER A 81 0.94 12.43 -7.35
C SER A 81 0.85 11.82 -8.76
N ALA A 82 0.33 10.61 -8.91
CA ALA A 82 0.08 10.00 -10.21
C ALA A 82 -1.35 10.32 -10.66
N GLU A 83 -1.60 11.58 -11.02
CA GLU A 83 -2.71 12.13 -11.84
C GLU A 83 -2.91 13.61 -11.43
N GLU A 84 -1.98 14.47 -11.85
CA GLU A 84 -2.35 15.82 -12.31
C GLU A 84 -2.51 15.79 -13.82
#